data_AF-A0A7I9ZVF4-F1
#
_entry.id   AF-A0A7I9ZVF4-F1
#
_cell.length_a   1.000
_cell.length_b   1.000
_cell.length_c   1.000
_cell.angle_alpha   90.00
_cell.angle_beta   90.00
_cell.angle_gamma   90.00
#
_symmetry.space_group_name_H-M   'P 1'
#
loop_
_entity.id
_entity.type
_entity.pdbx_description
1 polymer ?
#
loop_
_entity_poly.entity_id
_entity_poly.type
_entity_poly.pdbx_seq_one_letter_code
_entity_poly.pdbx_strand_id
1 'polypeptide(L)'
;MGGRLFEFNAQMARGDLEQSEAEGHQWAVCEASVKLHGPGVVHYVALHLEVNGVQKQPYAPAPGHRTKIDPLRVMTAESPELRWRFALLIPQIGETKCVLSWVEALGEGVRTRAMRKSLTSADVEEWHWYFAHQYRAKARLWAVRHGPRWFRRRFGAARPLGEYRRINTDDLRPGEGPFELP
;
A
#
# COMPACT_ATOMS: atom_id res chain seq x y z
N MET A 1 -14.92 -2.92 -20.16
CA MET A 1 -14.31 -1.94 -19.23
C MET A 1 -14.68 -2.40 -17.83
N GLY A 2 -13.76 -3.08 -17.13
CA GLY A 2 -14.02 -3.66 -15.81
C GLY A 2 -13.91 -2.59 -14.73
N GLY A 3 -15.02 -2.34 -14.04
CA GLY A 3 -15.13 -1.35 -12.96
C GLY A 3 -14.19 -1.64 -11.80
N ARG A 4 -13.71 -0.56 -11.17
CA ARG A 4 -12.73 -0.60 -10.08
C ARG A 4 -13.36 -1.16 -8.81
N LEU A 5 -12.54 -1.92 -8.09
CA LEU A 5 -12.98 -3.00 -7.23
C LEU A 5 -12.80 -2.73 -5.73
N PHE A 6 -12.27 -1.58 -5.28
CA PHE A 6 -11.87 -1.41 -3.88
C PHE A 6 -12.32 -0.09 -3.27
N GLU A 7 -12.77 -0.16 -2.02
CA GLU A 7 -12.82 0.94 -1.08
C GLU A 7 -11.66 0.75 -0.09
N PHE A 8 -10.76 1.73 0.01
CA PHE A 8 -9.58 1.68 0.89
C PHE A 8 -9.54 2.87 1.84
N ASN A 9 -9.60 2.56 3.14
CA ASN A 9 -9.59 3.54 4.21
C ASN A 9 -8.41 3.34 5.14
N ALA A 10 -7.87 4.45 5.64
CA ALA A 10 -6.76 4.48 6.57
C ALA A 10 -6.93 5.71 7.45
N GLN A 11 -6.99 5.52 8.77
CA GLN A 11 -7.27 6.58 9.73
C GLN A 11 -6.72 6.24 11.11
N MET A 12 -6.56 7.25 11.96
CA MET A 12 -6.41 7.03 13.40
C MET A 12 -7.72 6.52 13.99
N ALA A 13 -7.68 5.48 14.83
CA ALA A 13 -8.86 5.04 15.57
C ALA A 13 -9.26 6.12 16.58
N ARG A 14 -10.54 6.54 16.58
CA ARG A 14 -11.02 7.57 17.51
C ARG A 14 -10.87 7.09 18.96
N GLY A 15 -10.12 7.83 19.76
CA GLY A 15 -10.10 7.68 21.23
C GLY A 15 -8.92 6.89 21.82
N ASP A 16 -8.08 6.26 20.99
CA ASP A 16 -7.02 5.35 21.46
C ASP A 16 -5.63 6.04 21.46
N LEU A 17 -5.50 7.14 22.20
CA LEU A 17 -4.18 7.66 22.59
C LEU A 17 -3.73 6.87 23.82
N GLU A 18 -2.87 5.88 23.60
CA GLU A 18 -2.34 5.05 24.67
C GLU A 18 -0.89 5.47 24.95
N GLN A 19 -0.57 5.67 26.23
CA GLN A 19 0.80 5.91 26.68
C GLN A 19 1.38 4.60 27.17
N SER A 20 2.53 4.19 26.62
CA SER A 20 3.30 3.12 27.25
C SER A 20 4.08 3.72 28.42
N GLU A 21 3.69 3.36 29.65
CA GLU A 21 4.42 3.75 30.86
C GLU A 21 5.86 3.20 30.89
N ALA A 22 6.14 2.13 30.12
CA ALA A 22 7.42 1.42 30.16
C ALA A 22 8.55 2.12 29.38
N GLU A 23 8.24 2.94 28.37
CA GLU A 23 9.26 3.53 27.48
C GLU A 23 9.13 5.06 27.32
N GLY A 24 8.10 5.69 27.92
CA GLY A 24 7.84 7.13 27.74
C GLY A 24 7.45 7.52 26.32
N HIS A 25 7.16 6.54 25.45
CA HIS A 25 6.72 6.75 24.08
C HIS A 25 5.20 6.81 24.01
N GLN A 26 4.70 7.89 23.40
CA GLN A 26 3.28 8.03 23.09
C GLN A 26 2.98 7.38 21.75
N TRP A 27 1.91 6.59 21.70
CA TRP A 27 1.48 5.90 20.50
C TRP A 27 -0.04 6.01 20.33
N ALA A 28 -0.51 5.70 19.13
CA ALA A 28 -1.94 5.65 18.84
C ALA A 28 -2.28 4.40 18.04
N VAL A 29 -3.48 3.87 18.27
CA VAL A 29 -4.05 2.82 17.40
C VAL A 29 -4.50 3.46 16.10
N CYS A 30 -4.00 2.93 14.99
CA CYS A 30 -4.45 3.25 13.64
C CYS A 30 -5.19 2.06 13.05
N GLU A 31 -6.13 2.35 12.16
CA GLU A 31 -6.90 1.36 11.44
C GLU A 31 -6.81 1.60 9.94
N ALA A 32 -6.61 0.52 9.19
CA ALA A 32 -6.80 0.51 7.75
C ALA A 32 -7.81 -0.56 7.39
N SER A 33 -8.66 -0.29 6.42
CA SER A 33 -9.65 -1.25 5.95
C SER A 33 -9.75 -1.26 4.43
N VAL A 34 -10.14 -2.42 3.91
CA VAL A 34 -10.42 -2.59 2.49
C VAL A 34 -11.68 -3.42 2.28
N LYS A 35 -12.52 -2.98 1.35
CA LYS A 35 -13.71 -3.68 0.91
C LYS A 35 -13.68 -3.84 -0.61
N LEU A 36 -13.99 -5.03 -1.10
CA LEU A 36 -14.09 -5.29 -2.54
C LEU A 36 -15.52 -5.03 -3.03
N HIS A 37 -15.68 -4.27 -4.12
CA HIS A 37 -16.97 -3.95 -4.74
C HIS A 37 -17.02 -4.43 -6.20
N GLY A 38 -18.16 -4.98 -6.63
CA GLY A 38 -18.39 -5.36 -8.03
C GLY A 38 -17.92 -6.77 -8.41
N PRO A 39 -18.25 -7.25 -9.63
CA PRO A 39 -17.95 -8.61 -10.06
C PRO A 39 -16.46 -8.74 -10.39
N GLY A 40 -15.67 -9.21 -9.44
CA GLY A 40 -14.25 -9.50 -9.64
C GLY A 40 -13.66 -10.34 -8.51
N VAL A 41 -12.57 -11.03 -8.84
CA VAL A 41 -11.75 -11.77 -7.88
C VAL A 41 -10.41 -11.06 -7.79
N VAL A 42 -9.98 -10.73 -6.56
CA VAL A 42 -8.63 -10.26 -6.32
C VAL A 42 -7.90 -11.28 -5.46
N HIS A 43 -6.92 -11.92 -6.07
CA HIS A 43 -6.31 -13.12 -5.50
C HIS A 43 -5.47 -12.84 -4.26
N TYR A 44 -4.77 -11.72 -4.22
CA TYR A 44 -3.80 -11.45 -3.17
C TYR A 44 -3.79 -9.97 -2.84
N VAL A 45 -4.18 -9.62 -1.62
CA VAL A 45 -4.19 -8.28 -1.06
C VAL A 45 -3.21 -8.25 0.12
N ALA A 46 -2.37 -7.22 0.15
CA ALA A 46 -1.34 -7.04 1.16
C ALA A 46 -1.31 -5.57 1.61
N LEU A 47 -1.31 -5.34 2.92
CA LEU A 47 -1.12 -4.02 3.53
C LEU A 47 0.32 -3.92 4.08
N HIS A 48 0.97 -2.77 3.88
CA HIS A 48 2.18 -2.42 4.61
C HIS A 48 2.22 -0.91 4.93
N LEU A 49 3.10 -0.55 5.86
CA LEU A 49 3.33 0.83 6.27
C LEU A 49 4.60 1.36 5.61
N GLU A 50 4.54 2.58 5.09
CA GLU A 50 5.67 3.26 4.47
C GLU A 50 5.90 4.61 5.16
N VAL A 51 7.14 4.90 5.54
CA VAL A 51 7.59 6.23 5.99
C VAL A 51 8.74 6.65 5.09
N ASN A 52 8.57 7.77 4.38
CA ASN A 52 9.58 8.32 3.46
C ASN A 52 10.13 7.29 2.44
N GLY A 53 9.26 6.45 1.88
CA GLY A 53 9.64 5.43 0.90
C GLY A 53 10.25 4.16 1.49
N VAL A 54 10.31 4.04 2.82
CA VAL A 54 10.86 2.87 3.53
C VAL A 54 9.75 2.11 4.22
N GLN A 55 9.66 0.81 3.97
CA GLN A 55 8.72 -0.06 4.67
C GLN A 55 9.04 -0.10 6.17
N LYS A 56 8.02 0.09 7.00
CA LYS A 56 8.12 0.03 8.46
C LYS A 56 7.23 -1.09 8.99
N GLN A 57 7.66 -1.66 10.11
CA GLN A 57 6.80 -2.50 10.92
C GLN A 57 6.00 -1.61 11.88
N PRO A 58 4.78 -2.02 12.26
CA PRO A 58 4.04 -1.40 13.35
C PRO A 58 4.86 -1.33 14.65
N TYR A 59 4.54 -0.34 15.49
CA TYR A 59 5.04 -0.30 16.86
C TYR A 59 4.45 -1.48 17.66
N ALA A 60 5.25 -2.09 18.54
CA ALA A 60 4.82 -3.18 19.40
C ALA A 60 4.91 -2.69 20.86
N PRO A 61 3.81 -2.13 21.41
CA PRO A 61 3.84 -1.43 22.71
C PRO A 61 4.13 -2.34 23.91
N ALA A 62 3.96 -3.65 23.77
CA ALA A 62 4.32 -4.64 24.78
C ALA A 62 4.76 -5.97 24.15
N PRO A 63 5.64 -6.74 24.82
CA PRO A 63 5.96 -8.12 24.42
C PRO A 63 4.68 -8.97 24.37
N GLY A 64 4.34 -9.49 23.18
CA GLY A 64 3.14 -10.31 22.97
C GLY A 64 1.94 -9.54 22.39
N HIS A 65 1.98 -8.21 22.31
CA HIS A 65 0.97 -7.44 21.60
C HIS A 65 1.09 -7.73 20.09
N ARG A 66 0.10 -8.40 19.50
CA ARG A 66 0.11 -8.75 18.07
C ARG A 66 -0.28 -7.54 17.21
N THR A 67 0.62 -6.59 17.03
CA THR A 67 0.51 -5.57 15.97
C THR A 67 1.00 -6.12 14.63
N LYS A 68 0.58 -7.34 14.27
CA LYS A 68 0.99 -7.97 13.01
C LYS A 68 -0.05 -7.65 11.95
N ILE A 69 0.34 -6.85 10.96
CA ILE A 69 -0.41 -6.75 9.72
C ILE A 69 -0.27 -8.11 9.03
N ASP A 70 -1.37 -8.85 8.93
CA ASP A 70 -1.35 -10.14 8.26
C ASP A 70 -1.12 -9.88 6.75
N PRO A 71 0.01 -10.35 6.18
CA PRO A 71 0.57 -9.72 4.99
C PRO A 71 -0.11 -10.16 3.69
N LEU A 72 -1.00 -11.15 3.71
CA LEU A 72 -1.60 -11.67 2.49
C LEU A 72 -2.98 -12.28 2.74
N ARG A 73 -4.00 -11.76 2.08
CA ARG A 73 -5.37 -12.31 2.09
C ARG A 73 -5.92 -12.39 0.67
N VAL A 74 -6.69 -13.43 0.39
CA VAL A 74 -7.50 -13.53 -0.84
C VAL A 74 -8.80 -12.76 -0.60
N MET A 75 -9.24 -11.93 -1.54
CA MET A 75 -10.52 -11.21 -1.46
C MET A 75 -11.38 -11.42 -2.71
N THR A 76 -12.63 -11.77 -2.47
CA THR A 76 -13.72 -11.78 -3.46
C THR A 76 -14.74 -10.71 -3.13
N ALA A 77 -15.69 -10.45 -4.04
CA ALA A 77 -16.75 -9.46 -3.80
C ALA A 77 -17.69 -9.86 -2.64
N GLU A 78 -17.73 -11.15 -2.33
CA GLU A 78 -18.48 -11.73 -1.22
C GLU A 78 -17.67 -11.75 0.09
N SER A 79 -16.37 -11.43 0.02
CA SER A 79 -15.53 -11.40 1.22
C SER A 79 -15.95 -10.26 2.14
N PRO A 80 -15.96 -10.49 3.47
CA PRO A 80 -16.16 -9.40 4.41
C PRO A 80 -15.04 -8.36 4.27
N GLU A 81 -15.32 -7.14 4.72
CA GLU A 81 -14.32 -6.08 4.82
C GLU A 81 -13.11 -6.57 5.63
N LEU A 82 -11.92 -6.43 5.07
CA LEU A 82 -10.69 -6.69 5.80
C LEU A 82 -10.30 -5.44 6.59
N ARG A 83 -10.01 -5.62 7.87
CA ARG A 83 -9.56 -4.55 8.76
C ARG A 83 -8.24 -4.93 9.41
N TRP A 84 -7.31 -3.98 9.43
CA TRP A 84 -6.04 -4.07 10.11
C TRP A 84 -5.97 -2.98 11.16
N ARG A 85 -5.67 -3.38 12.40
CA ARG A 85 -5.37 -2.45 13.50
C ARG A 85 -3.89 -2.59 13.86
N PHE A 86 -3.21 -1.46 13.98
CA PHE A 86 -1.77 -1.41 14.25
C PHE A 86 -1.43 -0.16 15.06
N ALA A 87 -0.42 -0.26 15.92
CA ALA A 87 0.06 0.89 16.69
C ALA A 87 1.17 1.63 15.93
N LEU A 88 1.16 2.95 16.03
CA LEU A 88 2.22 3.82 15.53
C LEU A 88 2.62 4.82 16.60
N LEU A 89 3.89 5.18 16.63
CA LEU A 89 4.36 6.31 17.45
C LEU A 89 3.75 7.60 16.92
N ILE A 90 3.27 8.47 17.80
CA ILE A 90 2.59 9.72 17.40
C ILE A 90 3.41 10.56 16.39
N PRO A 91 4.74 10.75 16.57
CA PRO A 91 5.53 11.52 15.61
C PRO A 91 5.57 10.92 14.20
N GLN A 92 5.35 9.60 14.06
CA GLN A 92 5.41 8.91 12.77
C GLN A 92 4.08 8.96 12.01
N ILE A 93 2.97 9.26 12.67
CA ILE A 93 1.63 9.15 12.07
C ILE A 93 1.49 10.08 10.85
N GLY A 94 1.97 11.32 10.97
CA GLY A 94 1.87 12.31 9.88
C GLY A 94 2.72 11.96 8.65
N GLU A 95 3.78 11.16 8.82
CA GLU A 95 4.67 10.73 7.74
C GLU A 95 4.30 9.35 7.18
N THR A 96 3.46 8.60 7.90
CA THR A 96 3.14 7.22 7.55
C THR A 96 2.04 7.18 6.49
N LYS A 97 2.34 6.43 5.42
CA LYS A 97 1.36 6.04 4.41
C LYS A 97 1.02 4.56 4.56
N CYS A 98 -0.28 4.27 4.51
CA CYS A 98 -0.76 2.90 4.40
C CYS A 98 -0.78 2.51 2.94
N VAL A 99 -0.04 1.47 2.58
CA VAL A 99 0.09 1.00 1.20
C VAL A 99 -0.67 -0.32 1.05
N LEU A 100 -1.74 -0.28 0.27
CA LEU A 100 -2.48 -1.45 -0.15
C LEU A 100 -1.95 -1.92 -1.51
N SER A 101 -1.53 -3.18 -1.60
CA SER A 101 -1.06 -3.77 -2.86
C SER A 101 -1.84 -5.02 -3.20
N TRP A 102 -2.10 -5.23 -4.48
CA TRP A 102 -2.81 -6.41 -4.94
C TRP A 102 -2.35 -6.90 -6.31
N VAL A 103 -2.72 -8.14 -6.64
CA VAL A 103 -2.40 -8.76 -7.93
C VAL A 103 -3.64 -8.83 -8.80
N GLU A 104 -3.56 -8.25 -10.00
CA GLU A 104 -4.58 -8.34 -11.06
C GLU A 104 -4.07 -9.19 -12.23
N ALA A 105 -4.96 -9.97 -12.83
CA ALA A 105 -4.69 -10.60 -14.12
C ALA A 105 -4.71 -9.56 -15.24
N LEU A 106 -3.73 -9.64 -16.16
CA LEU A 106 -3.63 -8.77 -17.34
C LEU A 106 -3.23 -9.62 -18.55
N GLY A 107 -4.20 -10.02 -19.36
CA GLY A 107 -3.99 -11.00 -20.43
C GLY A 107 -3.54 -12.34 -19.86
N GLU A 108 -2.41 -12.87 -20.33
CA GLU A 108 -1.79 -14.11 -19.84
C GLU A 108 -0.87 -13.90 -18.61
N GLY A 109 -0.71 -12.65 -18.16
CA GLY A 109 0.19 -12.29 -17.07
C GLY A 109 -0.52 -11.82 -15.81
N VAL A 110 0.29 -11.54 -14.79
CA VAL A 110 -0.15 -10.86 -13.57
C VAL A 110 0.55 -9.51 -13.44
N ARG A 111 -0.14 -8.54 -12.85
CA ARG A 111 0.43 -7.24 -12.52
C ARG A 111 0.10 -6.88 -11.09
N THR A 112 1.12 -6.47 -10.35
CA THR A 112 0.93 -5.84 -9.05
C THR A 112 0.43 -4.41 -9.25
N ARG A 113 -0.66 -4.09 -8.59
CA ARG A 113 -1.16 -2.75 -8.36
C ARG A 113 -0.87 -2.35 -6.92
N ALA A 114 -0.82 -1.05 -6.68
CA ALA A 114 -0.79 -0.54 -5.33
C ALA A 114 -1.47 0.81 -5.27
N MET A 115 -2.01 1.11 -4.10
CA MET A 115 -2.48 2.43 -3.70
C MET A 115 -1.86 2.75 -2.35
N ARG A 116 -1.67 4.03 -2.09
CA ARG A 116 -1.28 4.50 -0.76
C ARG A 116 -2.15 5.66 -0.31
N LYS A 117 -2.47 5.68 0.98
CA LYS A 117 -3.30 6.69 1.63
C LYS A 117 -2.59 7.19 2.88
N SER A 118 -2.67 8.50 3.12
CA SER A 118 -2.20 9.08 4.38
C SER A 118 -3.15 8.71 5.52
N LEU A 119 -2.64 8.59 6.74
CA LEU A 119 -3.48 8.45 7.93
C LEU A 119 -4.17 9.76 8.34
N THR A 120 -3.66 10.89 7.85
CA THR A 120 -4.06 12.25 8.27
C THR A 120 -4.69 13.08 7.15
N SER A 121 -4.63 12.61 5.90
CA SER A 121 -5.18 13.30 4.73
C SER A 121 -6.10 12.35 3.96
N ALA A 122 -7.11 12.93 3.31
CA ALA A 122 -7.96 12.21 2.37
C ALA A 122 -7.24 11.83 1.06
N ASP A 123 -6.03 12.36 0.82
CA ASP A 123 -5.26 12.10 -0.39
C ASP A 123 -5.00 10.61 -0.61
N VAL A 124 -5.33 10.14 -1.81
CA VAL A 124 -5.01 8.79 -2.30
C VAL A 124 -4.10 8.88 -3.52
N GLU A 125 -3.08 8.03 -3.55
CA GLU A 125 -2.17 7.91 -4.67
C GLU A 125 -2.19 6.48 -5.23
N GLU A 126 -2.27 6.32 -6.56
CA GLU A 126 -2.15 5.03 -7.24
C GLU A 126 -0.73 4.83 -7.76
N TRP A 127 -0.25 3.59 -7.76
CA TRP A 127 0.99 3.20 -8.41
C TRP A 127 0.82 3.04 -9.93
N HIS A 128 1.59 3.82 -10.67
CA HIS A 128 1.67 3.74 -12.13
C HIS A 128 3.01 3.18 -12.59
N TRP A 129 2.95 2.06 -13.32
CA TRP A 129 4.13 1.52 -13.98
C TRP A 129 4.53 2.35 -15.20
N TYR A 130 5.83 2.51 -15.42
CA TYR A 130 6.31 3.08 -16.67
C TYR A 130 6.06 2.12 -17.86
N PHE A 131 5.82 2.70 -19.04
CA PHE A 131 5.45 1.99 -20.29
C PHE A 131 6.39 0.84 -20.69
N ALA A 132 7.64 0.82 -20.21
CA ALA A 132 8.62 -0.23 -20.49
C ALA A 132 9.25 -0.85 -19.23
N HIS A 133 8.56 -0.80 -18.08
CA HIS A 133 9.12 -1.24 -16.79
C HIS A 133 9.62 -2.71 -16.81
N GLN A 134 8.90 -3.62 -17.48
CA GLN A 134 9.29 -5.03 -17.57
C GLN A 134 10.59 -5.22 -18.34
N TYR A 135 10.75 -4.54 -19.49
CA TYR A 135 11.98 -4.58 -20.27
C TYR A 135 13.15 -3.97 -19.49
N ARG A 136 12.93 -2.83 -18.82
CA ARG A 136 13.92 -2.19 -17.96
C ARG A 136 14.36 -3.11 -16.81
N ALA A 137 13.42 -3.82 -16.17
CA ALA A 137 13.70 -4.77 -15.11
C ALA A 137 14.52 -5.97 -15.63
N LYS A 138 14.12 -6.56 -16.77
CA LYS A 138 14.83 -7.69 -17.41
C LYS A 138 16.25 -7.30 -17.83
N ALA A 139 16.42 -6.15 -18.50
CA ALA A 139 17.71 -5.65 -18.92
C ALA A 139 18.64 -5.37 -17.72
N ARG A 140 18.09 -4.81 -16.62
CA ARG A 140 18.83 -4.61 -15.37
C ARG A 140 19.31 -5.93 -14.78
N LEU A 141 18.42 -6.92 -14.64
CA LEU A 141 18.78 -8.24 -14.10
C LEU A 141 19.87 -8.91 -14.94
N TRP A 142 19.74 -8.84 -16.27
CA TRP A 142 20.76 -9.34 -17.20
C TRP A 142 22.09 -8.61 -17.00
N ALA A 143 22.07 -7.27 -16.91
CA ALA A 143 23.27 -6.47 -16.69
C ALA A 143 23.98 -6.81 -15.37
N VAL A 144 23.23 -7.02 -14.28
CA VAL A 144 23.78 -7.45 -12.98
C VAL A 144 24.43 -8.83 -13.07
N ARG A 145 23.80 -9.76 -13.81
CA ARG A 145 24.26 -11.15 -13.89
C ARG A 145 25.44 -11.35 -14.85
N HIS A 146 25.45 -10.66 -15.99
CA HIS A 146 26.38 -10.91 -17.10
C HIS A 146 27.29 -9.74 -17.45
N GLY A 147 27.01 -8.53 -16.94
CA GLY A 147 27.74 -7.33 -17.33
C GLY A 147 29.14 -7.21 -16.71
N PRO A 148 30.14 -6.67 -17.44
CA PRO A 148 31.40 -6.27 -16.85
C PRO A 148 31.19 -5.18 -15.77
N ARG A 149 32.16 -5.02 -14.85
CA ARG A 149 32.03 -4.16 -13.64
C ARG A 149 31.53 -2.74 -13.94
N TRP A 150 32.03 -2.10 -14.99
CA TRP A 150 31.63 -0.74 -15.39
C TRP A 150 30.18 -0.68 -15.91
N PHE A 151 29.75 -1.70 -16.65
CA PHE A 151 28.39 -1.80 -17.19
C PHE A 151 27.37 -2.08 -16.08
N ARG A 152 27.74 -2.94 -15.11
CA ARG A 152 26.94 -3.19 -13.90
C ARG A 152 26.67 -1.92 -13.10
N ARG A 153 27.68 -1.07 -12.90
CA ARG A 153 27.50 0.21 -12.20
C ARG A 153 26.50 1.13 -12.90
N ARG A 154 26.51 1.18 -14.23
CA ARG A 154 25.67 2.12 -15.00
C ARG A 154 24.25 1.61 -15.25
N PHE A 155 24.11 0.34 -15.63
CA PHE A 155 22.86 -0.26 -16.08
C PHE A 155 22.25 -1.27 -15.10
N GLY A 156 23.04 -1.74 -14.12
CA GLY A 156 22.57 -2.60 -13.03
C GLY A 156 22.00 -1.83 -11.83
N ALA A 157 22.20 -0.51 -11.76
CA ALA A 157 21.71 0.32 -10.66
C ALA A 157 20.19 0.26 -10.52
N ALA A 158 19.69 0.29 -9.28
CA ALA A 158 18.27 0.35 -9.00
C ALA A 158 17.69 1.67 -9.54
N ARG A 159 16.61 1.55 -10.31
CA ARG A 159 15.83 2.69 -10.82
C ARG A 159 14.36 2.42 -10.53
N PRO A 160 13.57 3.45 -10.24
CA PRO A 160 12.14 3.30 -10.07
C PRO A 160 11.53 2.71 -11.35
N LEU A 161 10.66 1.70 -11.17
CA LEU A 161 9.95 1.03 -12.26
C LEU A 161 8.57 1.66 -12.51
N GLY A 162 8.16 2.57 -11.64
CA GLY A 162 6.93 3.33 -11.69
C GLY A 162 7.00 4.47 -10.70
N GLU A 163 5.86 5.12 -10.50
CA GLU A 163 5.69 6.23 -9.57
C GLU A 163 4.27 6.24 -9.00
N TYR A 164 4.11 6.82 -7.82
CA TYR A 164 2.81 7.12 -7.27
C TYR A 164 2.27 8.42 -7.87
N ARG A 165 1.01 8.42 -8.29
CA ARG A 165 0.31 9.59 -8.79
C ARG A 165 -0.95 9.82 -7.97
N ARG A 166 -1.23 11.08 -7.62
CA ARG A 166 -2.47 11.45 -6.93
C ARG A 166 -3.67 11.10 -7.81
N ILE A 167 -4.69 10.54 -7.18
CA ILE A 167 -5.98 10.32 -7.81
C ILE A 167 -6.82 11.56 -7.51
N ASN A 168 -7.12 12.36 -8.53
CA ASN A 168 -8.07 13.46 -8.38
C ASN A 168 -9.48 12.86 -8.41
N THR A 169 -10.18 12.96 -7.28
CA THR A 169 -11.60 12.57 -7.17
C THR A 169 -12.53 13.50 -7.94
N ASP A 170 -12.10 14.73 -8.22
CA ASP A 170 -12.90 15.74 -8.92
C ASP A 170 -13.21 15.36 -10.37
N ASP A 171 -12.38 14.50 -10.98
CA ASP A 171 -12.57 13.98 -12.34
C ASP A 171 -13.53 12.77 -12.38
N LEU A 172 -14.04 12.33 -11.23
CA LEU A 172 -14.91 11.15 -11.09
C LEU A 172 -16.37 11.62 -10.96
N ARG A 173 -17.26 11.15 -11.85
CA ARG A 173 -18.70 11.41 -11.69
C ARG A 173 -19.23 10.74 -10.41
N PRO A 174 -20.39 11.17 -9.87
CA PRO A 174 -21.06 10.45 -8.79
C PRO A 174 -21.23 8.96 -9.15
N GLY A 175 -20.73 8.06 -8.30
CA GLY A 175 -20.70 6.62 -8.57
C GLY A 175 -19.56 6.13 -9.48
N GLU A 176 -18.73 7.01 -10.04
CA GLU A 176 -17.51 6.68 -10.79
C GLU A 176 -16.24 6.82 -9.93
N GLY A 177 -16.36 7.17 -8.65
CA GLY A 177 -15.27 7.25 -7.68
C GLY A 177 -15.18 6.03 -6.76
N PRO A 178 -13.98 5.49 -6.48
CA PRO A 178 -13.79 4.38 -5.54
C PRO A 178 -13.81 4.84 -4.07
N PHE A 179 -14.13 6.10 -3.83
CA PHE A 179 -14.07 6.77 -2.54
C PHE A 179 -15.41 7.46 -2.33
N GLU A 180 -16.01 7.27 -1.16
CA GLU A 180 -17.27 7.93 -0.79
C GLU A 180 -17.14 9.44 -1.06
N LEU A 181 -17.92 9.93 -2.02
CA LEU A 181 -18.49 11.26 -1.88
C LEU A 181 -19.65 11.12 -0.89
N PRO A 182 -19.84 12.06 0.05
CA PRO A 182 -20.96 12.03 0.99
C PRO A 182 -22.31 11.89 0.28
#